data_AF-A0A429V241-F1
#
_entry.id   AF-A0A429V241-F1
#
_cell.length_a   1.000
_cell.length_b   1.000
_cell.length_c   1.000
_cell.angle_alpha   90.00
_cell.angle_beta   90.00
_cell.angle_gamma   90.00
#
_symmetry.space_group_name_H-M   'P 1'
#
loop_
_entity.id
_entity.type
_entity.pdbx_description
1 polymer ?
#
loop_
_entity_poly.entity_id
_entity_poly.type
_entity_poly.pdbx_seq_one_letter_code
_entity_poly.pdbx_strand_id
1 'polypeptide(L)'
;MLGPVQAATLGLAIVALTSCSPSERQQTGDDLRSDMPLRDATYYTQHEQERVEMAGTCEKWKGSQRPPASWPSVVVNNCNNVDTANQLVQSKKDRDEFKKGMGI
;
A
#
# COMPACT_ATOMS: atom_id res chain seq x y z
N MET A 1 64.72 -8.24 19.57
CA MET A 1 63.93 -8.37 18.33
C MET A 1 63.01 -7.16 18.26
N LEU A 2 63.30 -6.20 17.36
CA LEU A 2 62.44 -5.04 17.10
C LEU A 2 61.33 -5.47 16.13
N GLY A 3 60.08 -5.15 16.46
CA GLY A 3 58.94 -5.19 15.53
C GLY A 3 58.30 -3.78 15.47
N PRO A 4 58.02 -3.22 14.27
CA PRO A 4 57.42 -1.89 14.13
C PRO A 4 55.92 -1.92 13.77
N VAL A 5 55.36 -0.71 13.69
CA VAL A 5 54.19 -0.25 12.88
C VAL A 5 52.84 -0.07 13.60
N GLN A 6 52.65 1.19 14.03
CA GLN A 6 51.53 2.12 13.74
C GLN A 6 50.06 1.63 13.65
N ALA A 7 49.26 2.25 14.53
CA ALA A 7 48.06 3.06 14.28
C ALA A 7 46.89 2.47 13.46
N ALA A 8 45.74 2.30 14.12
CA ALA A 8 44.42 2.46 13.52
C ALA A 8 43.41 2.94 14.57
N THR A 9 43.10 4.23 14.53
CA THR A 9 41.95 4.87 15.19
C THR A 9 40.64 4.28 14.66
N LEU A 10 39.92 3.52 15.49
CA LEU A 10 38.57 3.04 15.21
C LEU A 10 37.56 4.04 15.79
N GLY A 11 37.03 4.91 14.93
CA GLY A 11 35.83 5.70 15.21
C GLY A 11 34.61 4.77 15.25
N LEU A 12 33.94 4.71 16.41
CA LEU A 12 32.73 3.91 16.56
C LEU A 12 31.53 4.66 15.96
N ALA A 13 30.98 4.06 14.91
CA ALA A 13 29.86 4.56 14.12
C ALA A 13 28.54 4.58 14.89
N ILE A 14 27.73 5.61 14.64
CA ILE A 14 26.35 5.77 15.08
C ILE A 14 25.50 4.71 14.37
N VAL A 15 24.93 3.78 15.12
CA VAL A 15 23.96 2.80 14.60
C VAL A 15 22.60 3.48 14.49
N ALA A 16 22.26 3.92 13.28
CA ALA A 16 20.89 4.29 12.95
C ALA A 16 20.05 3.01 12.89
N LEU A 17 19.06 2.90 13.78
CA LEU A 17 18.02 1.87 13.74
C LEU A 17 17.12 2.15 12.52
N THR A 18 17.55 1.74 11.34
CA THR A 18 16.64 1.59 10.21
C THR A 18 15.69 0.45 10.54
N SER A 19 14.42 0.79 10.74
CA SER A 19 13.31 -0.15 10.86
C SER A 19 13.17 -0.95 9.56
N CYS A 20 13.94 -2.02 9.43
CA CYS A 20 13.76 -3.01 8.38
C CYS A 20 12.92 -4.16 8.94
N SER A 21 11.61 -3.97 9.01
CA SER A 21 10.70 -5.13 8.97
C SER A 21 10.93 -5.81 7.62
N PRO A 22 11.21 -7.13 7.55
CA PRO A 22 11.34 -7.81 6.28
C PRO A 22 10.05 -7.61 5.50
N SER A 23 10.13 -6.98 4.32
CA SER A 23 8.98 -6.87 3.41
C SER A 23 8.32 -8.24 3.27
N GLU A 24 6.99 -8.30 3.34
CA GLU A 24 6.21 -9.55 3.31
C GLU A 24 6.49 -10.43 2.09
N ARG A 25 7.04 -9.85 1.01
CA ARG A 25 7.62 -10.60 -0.12
C ARG A 25 8.60 -11.70 0.30
N GLN A 26 9.37 -11.46 1.36
CA GLN A 26 10.36 -12.41 1.86
C GLN A 26 9.75 -13.51 2.73
N GLN A 27 8.54 -13.32 3.27
CA GLN A 27 7.96 -14.20 4.29
C GLN A 27 6.98 -15.23 3.72
N THR A 28 6.29 -14.93 2.61
CA THR A 28 5.31 -15.87 2.04
C THR A 28 5.52 -16.25 0.58
N GLY A 29 6.48 -15.66 -0.14
CA GLY A 29 6.72 -15.97 -1.56
C GLY A 29 5.61 -15.51 -2.52
N ASP A 30 4.43 -15.14 -2.00
CA ASP A 30 3.34 -14.53 -2.75
C ASP A 30 3.59 -13.01 -2.90
N ASP A 31 3.32 -12.46 -4.10
CA ASP A 31 3.43 -11.01 -4.41
C ASP A 31 2.29 -10.18 -3.78
N LEU A 32 1.89 -10.54 -2.56
CA LEU A 32 0.86 -9.92 -1.75
C LEU A 32 1.47 -8.80 -0.91
N ARG A 33 1.21 -7.57 -1.33
CA ARG A 33 1.65 -6.37 -0.61
C ARG A 33 0.69 -6.01 0.53
N SER A 34 1.24 -5.72 1.71
CA SER A 34 0.51 -5.11 2.85
C SER A 34 1.23 -3.90 3.44
N ASP A 35 2.44 -3.63 2.97
CA ASP A 35 3.29 -2.50 3.34
C ASP A 35 2.80 -1.20 2.68
N MET A 36 1.63 -0.72 3.10
CA MET A 36 0.97 0.45 2.52
C MET A 36 0.35 1.33 3.62
N PRO A 37 0.23 2.65 3.41
CA PRO A 37 -0.53 3.49 4.31
C PRO A 37 -2.03 3.18 4.19
N LEU A 38 -2.76 3.34 5.30
CA LEU A 38 -4.21 3.38 5.26
C LEU A 38 -4.65 4.70 4.62
N ARG A 39 -5.51 4.62 3.60
CA ARG A 39 -6.13 5.77 2.93
C ARG A 39 -7.64 5.62 2.94
N ASP A 40 -8.36 6.73 3.07
CA ASP A 40 -9.82 6.73 3.04
C ASP A 40 -10.37 6.76 1.61
N ALA A 41 -11.69 6.59 1.48
CA ALA A 41 -12.36 6.63 0.17
C ALA A 41 -12.22 8.00 -0.51
N THR A 42 -12.20 9.10 0.25
CA THR A 42 -12.06 10.46 -0.27
C THR A 42 -10.72 10.65 -0.96
N TYR A 43 -9.64 10.14 -0.36
CA TYR A 43 -8.31 10.10 -0.95
C TYR A 43 -8.35 9.39 -2.31
N TYR A 44 -8.89 8.17 -2.36
CA TYR A 44 -8.95 7.39 -3.61
C TYR A 44 -9.86 8.00 -4.67
N THR A 45 -10.89 8.77 -4.29
CA THR A 45 -11.67 9.54 -5.28
C THR A 45 -10.89 10.69 -5.91
N GLN A 46 -9.88 11.22 -5.22
CA GLN A 46 -9.05 12.32 -5.70
C GLN A 46 -7.76 11.85 -6.40
N HIS A 47 -7.32 10.63 -6.10
CA HIS A 47 -6.05 10.06 -6.57
C HIS A 47 -6.32 8.79 -7.40
N GLU A 48 -6.69 8.99 -8.67
CA GLU A 48 -7.10 7.89 -9.56
C GLU A 48 -6.02 6.83 -9.73
N GLN A 49 -4.76 7.25 -9.95
CA GLN A 49 -3.67 6.31 -10.18
C GLN A 49 -3.48 5.38 -8.97
N GLU A 50 -3.40 5.95 -7.77
CA GLU A 50 -3.23 5.16 -6.54
C GLU A 50 -4.46 4.28 -6.24
N ARG A 51 -5.67 4.73 -6.61
CA ARG A 51 -6.88 3.89 -6.54
C ARG A 51 -6.76 2.67 -7.46
N VAL A 52 -6.28 2.84 -8.69
CA VAL A 52 -6.09 1.72 -9.64
C VAL A 52 -5.01 0.76 -9.15
N GLU A 53 -3.90 1.28 -8.65
CA GLU A 53 -2.82 0.46 -8.07
C GLU A 53 -3.31 -0.34 -6.84
N MET A 54 -4.08 0.30 -5.96
CA MET A 54 -4.67 -0.37 -4.81
C MET A 54 -5.73 -1.40 -5.23
N ALA A 55 -6.54 -1.11 -6.25
CA ALA A 55 -7.49 -2.09 -6.80
C ALA A 55 -6.77 -3.36 -7.30
N GLY A 56 -5.63 -3.21 -7.99
CA GLY A 56 -4.81 -4.34 -8.40
C GLY A 56 -4.27 -5.14 -7.21
N THR A 57 -3.91 -4.47 -6.12
CA THR A 57 -3.51 -5.14 -4.86
C THR A 57 -4.67 -5.91 -4.25
N CYS A 58 -5.87 -5.33 -4.22
CA CYS A 58 -7.08 -6.00 -3.74
C CYS A 58 -7.41 -7.26 -4.54
N GLU A 59 -7.26 -7.24 -5.87
CA GLU A 59 -7.50 -8.42 -6.70
C GLU A 59 -6.47 -9.53 -6.44
N LYS A 60 -5.19 -9.19 -6.22
CA LYS A 60 -4.19 -10.18 -5.80
C LYS A 60 -4.55 -10.83 -4.47
N TRP A 61 -4.98 -10.04 -3.48
CA TRP A 61 -5.42 -10.57 -2.19
C TRP A 61 -6.67 -11.45 -2.32
N LYS A 62 -7.69 -11.02 -3.05
CA LYS A 62 -8.89 -11.83 -3.36
C LYS A 62 -8.52 -13.15 -4.05
N GLY A 63 -7.57 -13.11 -4.99
CA GLY A 63 -7.09 -14.28 -5.72
C GLY A 63 -6.19 -15.23 -4.93
N SER A 64 -5.66 -14.81 -3.78
CA SER A 64 -4.72 -15.61 -2.98
C SER A 64 -5.32 -16.87 -2.32
N GLN A 65 -6.64 -17.05 -2.38
CA GLN A 65 -7.38 -18.10 -1.67
C GLN A 65 -7.22 -18.09 -0.14
N ARG A 66 -6.52 -17.10 0.43
CA ARG A 66 -6.41 -16.93 1.88
C ARG A 66 -7.78 -16.50 2.44
N PRO A 67 -8.21 -17.05 3.58
CA PRO A 67 -9.44 -16.61 4.23
C PRO A 67 -9.41 -15.09 4.46
N PRO A 68 -10.48 -14.33 4.17
CA PRO A 68 -10.50 -12.89 4.39
C PRO A 68 -10.15 -12.48 5.83
N ALA A 69 -10.44 -13.33 6.81
CA ALA A 69 -10.09 -13.12 8.21
C ALA A 69 -8.58 -13.15 8.50
N SER A 70 -7.74 -13.71 7.62
CA SER A 70 -6.28 -13.71 7.76
C SER A 70 -5.62 -12.54 7.04
N TRP A 71 -6.38 -11.70 6.35
CA TRP A 71 -5.82 -10.57 5.63
C TRP A 71 -5.41 -9.47 6.61
N PRO A 72 -4.30 -8.77 6.36
CA PRO A 72 -3.92 -7.60 7.14
C PRO A 72 -5.04 -6.56 7.12
N SER A 73 -5.38 -5.99 8.27
CA SER A 73 -6.48 -5.02 8.37
C SER A 73 -6.30 -3.81 7.47
N VAL A 74 -5.04 -3.40 7.21
CA VAL A 74 -4.73 -2.30 6.28
C VAL A 74 -5.14 -2.64 4.84
N VAL A 75 -4.98 -3.89 4.41
CA VAL A 75 -5.41 -4.36 3.09
C VAL A 75 -6.93 -4.35 3.03
N VAL A 76 -7.60 -4.96 4.01
CA VAL A 76 -9.07 -5.03 4.07
C VAL A 76 -9.68 -3.62 4.02
N ASN A 77 -9.20 -2.71 4.86
CA ASN A 77 -9.73 -1.36 4.93
C ASN A 77 -9.46 -0.56 3.65
N ASN A 78 -8.27 -0.66 3.06
CA ASN A 78 -7.98 0.00 1.79
C ASN A 78 -8.85 -0.56 0.66
N CYS A 79 -9.10 -1.86 0.61
CA CYS A 79 -9.98 -2.44 -0.40
C CYS A 79 -11.42 -1.97 -0.25
N ASN A 80 -11.96 -1.94 0.97
CA ASN A 80 -13.29 -1.37 1.24
C ASN A 80 -13.38 0.10 0.84
N ASN A 81 -12.32 0.88 1.07
CA ASN A 81 -12.25 2.29 0.72
C ASN A 81 -12.14 2.51 -0.80
N VAL A 82 -11.41 1.66 -1.52
CA VAL A 82 -11.36 1.66 -2.99
C VAL A 82 -12.74 1.33 -3.58
N ASP A 83 -13.41 0.31 -3.05
CA ASP A 83 -14.76 -0.06 -3.51
C ASP A 83 -15.75 1.10 -3.27
N THR A 84 -15.69 1.73 -2.10
CA THR A 84 -16.48 2.93 -1.79
C THR A 84 -16.15 4.08 -2.74
N ALA A 85 -14.87 4.33 -3.02
CA ALA A 85 -14.45 5.39 -3.95
C ALA A 85 -14.96 5.13 -5.38
N ASN A 86 -14.95 3.88 -5.83
CA ASN A 86 -15.51 3.49 -7.13
C ASN A 86 -17.01 3.75 -7.20
N GLN A 87 -17.76 3.41 -6.14
CA GLN A 87 -19.19 3.72 -6.05
C GLN A 87 -19.46 5.23 -6.08
N LEU A 88 -18.66 6.04 -5.39
CA LEU A 88 -18.80 7.49 -5.37
C LEU A 88 -18.52 8.11 -6.75
N VAL A 89 -17.48 7.66 -7.44
CA VAL A 89 -17.14 8.11 -8.80
C VAL A 89 -18.25 7.72 -9.78
N GLN A 90 -18.74 6.49 -9.71
CA GLN A 90 -19.82 6.04 -10.59
C GLN A 90 -21.12 6.81 -10.32
N SER A 91 -21.52 6.97 -9.06
CA SER A 91 -22.71 7.74 -8.68
C SER A 91 -22.64 9.19 -9.16
N LYS A 92 -21.46 9.81 -9.10
CA LYS A 92 -21.23 11.16 -9.65
C LYS A 92 -21.43 11.16 -11.15
N LYS A 93 -20.85 10.20 -11.88
CA LYS A 93 -21.01 10.07 -13.33
C LYS A 93 -22.47 9.89 -13.73
N ASP A 94 -23.19 8.99 -13.07
CA ASP A 94 -24.60 8.71 -13.35
C ASP A 94 -25.47 9.96 -13.11
N ARG A 95 -25.20 10.70 -12.03
CA ARG A 95 -25.89 11.96 -11.75
C ARG A 95 -25.58 13.03 -12.80
N ASP A 96 -24.33 13.14 -13.23
CA ASP A 96 -23.93 14.15 -14.21
C ASP A 96 -24.50 13.82 -15.61
N GLU A 97 -24.60 12.53 -15.96
CA GLU A 97 -25.30 12.05 -17.15
C GLU A 97 -26.81 12.33 -17.08
N PHE A 98 -27.44 12.08 -15.93
CA PHE A 98 -28.84 12.39 -15.70
C PHE A 98 -29.13 13.89 -15.88
N LYS A 99 -28.29 14.77 -15.30
CA LYS A 99 -28.39 16.22 -15.46
C LYS A 99 -28.28 16.65 -16.92
N LYS A 100 -27.29 16.11 -17.64
CA LYS A 100 -27.10 16.35 -19.07
C LYS A 100 -28.32 15.92 -19.88
N GLY A 101 -28.94 14.78 -19.56
CA GLY A 101 -30.17 14.30 -20.20
C GLY A 101 -31.38 15.20 -19.98
N MET A 102 -31.42 15.92 -18.84
CA MET A 102 -32.45 16.92 -18.55
C MET A 102 -32.14 18.32 -19.11
N GLY A 103 -30.97 18.52 -19.72
CA GLY A 103 -30.56 19.82 -20.24
C GLY A 103 -30.19 20.85 -19.17
N ILE A 104 -29.80 20.39 -17.96
CA ILE A 104 -29.28 21.23 -16.86
C ILE A 104 -27.79 21.01 -16.60
#